data_AF-A0A8J9YF68-F1
#
_entry.id   AF-A0A8J9YF68-F1
#
_cell.length_a   1.000
_cell.length_b   1.000
_cell.length_c   1.000
_cell.angle_alpha   90.00
_cell.angle_beta   90.00
_cell.angle_gamma   90.00
#
_symmetry.space_group_name_H-M   'P 1'
#
loop_
_entity.id
_entity.type
_entity.pdbx_description
1 polymer ?
#
loop_
_entity_poly.entity_id
_entity_poly.type
_entity_poly.pdbx_seq_one_letter_code
_entity_poly.pdbx_strand_id
1 'polypeptide(L)'
;MNFDIVNQITNLYKQKDWKSIINTYRDHPDRNKLLWVFPTEENFEFIANCMVELKCDNILSIGCGSGLLEWIITEATGYTVSGVEVDGAWWHCKYAPPTFIPLLLTKPELDKDVVTLLRNRPGDGKDVFTDPKPFGDVPQEWTLHAVQEVGNSQDFIVVYCKRSS
;
A
#
# COMPACT_ATOMS: atom_id res chain seq x y z
N MET A 1 -21.26 -22.40 -7.66
CA MET A 1 -21.49 -20.97 -7.94
C MET A 1 -20.13 -20.30 -7.90
N ASN A 2 -19.68 -19.70 -9.01
CA ASN A 2 -18.45 -18.94 -9.00
C ASN A 2 -18.77 -17.59 -8.34
N PHE A 3 -18.41 -17.43 -7.06
CA PHE A 3 -18.57 -16.14 -6.39
C PHE A 3 -17.51 -15.21 -6.96
N ASP A 4 -17.94 -14.22 -7.72
CA ASP A 4 -17.04 -13.17 -8.17
C ASP A 4 -16.65 -12.30 -6.97
N ILE A 5 -15.47 -12.57 -6.42
CA ILE A 5 -14.90 -11.83 -5.29
C ILE A 5 -14.90 -10.32 -5.55
N VAL A 6 -14.71 -9.88 -6.79
CA VAL A 6 -14.69 -8.46 -7.11
C VAL A 6 -16.03 -7.80 -6.77
N ASN A 7 -17.13 -8.43 -7.19
CA ASN A 7 -18.48 -7.96 -6.91
C ASN A 7 -18.83 -8.03 -5.42
N GLN A 8 -18.44 -9.12 -4.75
CA GLN A 8 -18.68 -9.27 -3.31
C GLN A 8 -17.99 -8.15 -2.51
N ILE A 9 -16.72 -7.88 -2.81
CA ILE A 9 -15.91 -6.90 -2.11
C ILE A 9 -16.37 -5.48 -2.43
N THR A 10 -16.75 -5.22 -3.68
CA THR A 10 -17.36 -3.95 -4.07
C THR A 10 -18.66 -3.67 -3.28
N ASN A 11 -19.46 -4.70 -3.00
CA ASN A 11 -20.67 -4.54 -2.20
C ASN A 11 -20.36 -4.29 -0.72
N LEU A 12 -19.41 -5.01 -0.14
CA LEU A 12 -18.98 -4.77 1.25
C LEU A 12 -18.34 -3.38 1.42
N TYR A 13 -17.56 -2.93 0.44
CA TYR A 13 -17.01 -1.58 0.39
C TYR A 13 -18.11 -0.51 0.46
N LYS A 14 -19.16 -0.65 -0.34
CA LYS A 14 -20.32 0.26 -0.31
C LYS A 14 -21.04 0.28 1.04
N GLN A 15 -20.93 -0.80 1.81
CA GLN A 15 -21.50 -0.93 3.15
C GLN A 15 -20.54 -0.46 4.25
N LYS A 16 -19.30 -0.06 3.91
CA LYS A 16 -18.20 0.23 4.85
C LYS A 16 -17.84 -0.94 5.76
N ASP A 17 -18.08 -2.17 5.33
CA ASP A 17 -17.81 -3.37 6.12
C ASP A 17 -16.42 -3.93 5.84
N TRP A 18 -15.40 -3.22 6.29
CA TRP A 18 -14.00 -3.61 6.10
C TRP A 18 -13.64 -4.92 6.81
N LYS A 19 -14.30 -5.22 7.95
CA LYS A 19 -14.08 -6.46 8.70
C LYS A 19 -14.52 -7.68 7.88
N SER A 20 -15.69 -7.61 7.25
CA SER A 20 -16.13 -8.67 6.35
C SER A 20 -15.24 -8.80 5.11
N ILE A 21 -14.65 -7.70 4.62
CA ILE A 21 -13.69 -7.74 3.51
C ILE A 21 -12.47 -8.58 3.88
N ILE A 22 -11.80 -8.30 4.99
CA ILE A 22 -10.59 -9.05 5.38
C ILE A 22 -10.90 -10.53 5.66
N ASN A 23 -12.05 -10.82 6.25
CA ASN A 23 -12.51 -12.19 6.52
C ASN A 23 -12.83 -12.96 5.23
N THR A 24 -13.38 -12.27 4.22
CA THR A 24 -13.65 -12.87 2.91
C THR A 24 -12.35 -13.18 2.16
N TYR A 25 -11.34 -12.33 2.30
CA TYR A 25 -10.11 -12.38 1.50
C TYR A 25 -9.16 -13.52 1.86
N ARG A 26 -9.01 -13.81 3.16
CA ARG A 26 -7.92 -14.64 3.70
C ARG A 26 -7.73 -15.97 2.97
N ASP A 27 -8.84 -16.67 2.70
CA ASP A 27 -8.83 -18.02 2.15
C ASP A 27 -9.42 -18.12 0.74
N HIS A 28 -9.69 -16.98 0.09
CA HIS A 28 -10.33 -16.99 -1.24
C HIS A 28 -9.33 -17.39 -2.35
N PRO A 29 -9.69 -18.29 -3.28
CA PRO A 29 -8.79 -18.72 -4.36
C PRO A 29 -8.42 -17.57 -5.32
N ASP A 30 -9.35 -16.64 -5.55
CA ASP A 30 -9.17 -15.50 -6.46
C ASP A 30 -8.75 -14.20 -5.76
N ARG A 31 -8.21 -14.27 -4.54
CA ARG A 31 -7.91 -13.09 -3.72
C ARG A 31 -7.02 -12.06 -4.43
N ASN A 32 -6.03 -12.49 -5.22
CA ASN A 32 -5.10 -11.58 -5.91
C ASN A 32 -5.74 -10.67 -6.98
N LYS A 33 -7.06 -10.74 -7.21
CA LYS A 33 -7.78 -9.86 -8.16
C LYS A 33 -7.90 -8.39 -7.71
N LEU A 34 -7.93 -8.10 -6.41
CA LEU A 34 -7.99 -6.70 -5.92
C LEU A 34 -6.88 -6.36 -4.92
N LEU A 35 -6.41 -7.35 -4.16
CA LEU A 35 -5.46 -7.15 -3.07
C LEU A 35 -4.49 -8.33 -3.02
N TRP A 36 -3.19 -8.01 -2.91
CA TRP A 36 -2.11 -8.99 -2.90
C TRP A 36 -1.75 -9.49 -1.51
N VAL A 37 -2.04 -8.71 -0.47
CA VAL A 37 -1.72 -9.00 0.93
C VAL A 37 -2.97 -9.30 1.75
N PHE A 38 -2.83 -10.00 2.89
CA PHE A 38 -3.97 -10.48 3.69
C PHE A 38 -3.91 -9.95 5.12
N PRO A 39 -4.23 -8.65 5.33
CA PRO A 39 -4.09 -8.02 6.64
C PRO A 39 -5.07 -8.58 7.66
N THR A 40 -4.62 -8.65 8.90
CA THR A 40 -5.43 -8.91 10.09
C THR A 40 -5.80 -7.59 10.78
N GLU A 41 -6.72 -7.66 11.75
CA GLU A 41 -7.00 -6.49 12.60
C GLU A 41 -5.74 -6.02 13.35
N GLU A 42 -4.91 -6.96 13.81
CA GLU A 42 -3.62 -6.67 14.46
C GLU A 42 -2.65 -5.88 13.56
N ASN A 43 -2.74 -6.07 12.24
CA ASN A 43 -1.95 -5.28 11.29
C ASN A 43 -2.37 -3.81 11.24
N PHE A 44 -3.66 -3.52 11.39
CA PHE A 44 -4.15 -2.14 11.43
C PHE A 44 -3.87 -1.47 12.77
N GLU A 45 -3.96 -2.21 13.88
CA GLU A 45 -3.52 -1.74 15.20
C GLU A 45 -2.04 -1.39 15.21
N PHE A 46 -1.20 -2.23 14.60
CA PHE A 46 0.22 -1.96 14.42
C PHE A 46 0.49 -0.66 13.66
N ILE A 47 -0.20 -0.43 12.54
CA ILE A 47 -0.10 0.82 11.77
C ILE A 47 -0.52 2.00 12.65
N ALA A 48 -1.65 1.91 13.34
CA ALA A 48 -2.16 2.99 14.19
C ALA A 48 -1.18 3.35 15.32
N ASN A 49 -0.55 2.35 15.95
CA ASN A 49 0.47 2.56 16.98
C ASN A 49 1.70 3.27 16.40
N CYS A 50 2.17 2.87 15.22
CA CYS A 50 3.29 3.54 14.55
C CYS A 50 2.97 5.02 14.27
N MET A 51 1.74 5.34 13.85
CA MET A 51 1.32 6.72 13.61
C MET A 51 1.37 7.57 14.88
N VAL A 52 0.89 7.04 16.00
CA VAL A 52 0.94 7.71 17.32
C VAL A 52 2.38 7.94 17.78
N GLU A 53 3.22 6.91 17.70
CA GLU A 53 4.63 6.97 18.13
C GLU A 53 5.44 7.99 17.32
N LEU A 54 5.24 7.99 16.00
CA LEU A 54 5.94 8.88 15.07
C LEU A 54 5.33 10.28 15.01
N LYS A 55 4.17 10.49 15.65
CA LYS A 55 3.40 11.74 15.61
C LYS A 55 3.10 12.18 14.17
N CYS A 56 2.69 11.22 13.35
CA CYS A 56 2.27 11.44 11.97
C CYS A 56 0.75 11.48 11.89
N ASP A 57 0.23 12.33 11.01
CA ASP A 57 -1.22 12.50 10.81
C ASP A 57 -1.73 11.84 9.52
N ASN A 58 -0.84 11.55 8.57
CA ASN A 58 -1.20 11.05 7.23
C ASN A 58 -0.25 9.96 6.75
N ILE A 59 -0.77 9.05 5.92
CA ILE A 59 -0.01 7.96 5.30
C ILE A 59 0.03 8.18 3.78
N LEU A 60 1.21 7.99 3.19
CA LEU A 60 1.41 7.91 1.75
C LEU A 60 1.79 6.47 1.38
N SER A 61 0.91 5.77 0.68
CA SER A 61 1.14 4.40 0.19
C SER A 61 1.71 4.44 -1.23
N ILE A 62 2.82 3.75 -1.47
CA ILE A 62 3.50 3.68 -2.77
C ILE A 62 3.22 2.32 -3.40
N GLY A 63 2.74 2.30 -4.64
CA GLY A 63 2.33 1.06 -5.29
C GLY A 63 1.00 0.54 -4.74
N CYS A 64 0.07 1.46 -4.45
CA CYS A 64 -1.21 1.17 -3.79
C CYS A 64 -2.16 0.28 -4.63
N GLY A 65 -1.87 0.10 -5.92
CA GLY A 65 -2.69 -0.70 -6.81
C GLY A 65 -4.14 -0.21 -6.87
N SER A 66 -5.09 -1.06 -6.45
CA SER A 66 -6.52 -0.72 -6.47
C SER A 66 -6.92 0.26 -5.37
N GLY A 67 -6.06 0.48 -4.37
CA GLY A 67 -6.37 1.29 -3.21
C GLY A 67 -7.22 0.60 -2.16
N LEU A 68 -7.51 -0.70 -2.31
CA LEU A 68 -8.38 -1.42 -1.36
C LEU A 68 -7.74 -1.48 0.04
N LEU A 69 -6.43 -1.76 0.13
CA LEU A 69 -5.73 -1.82 1.42
C LEU A 69 -5.77 -0.46 2.11
N GLU A 70 -5.49 0.60 1.36
CA GLU A 70 -5.44 1.98 1.83
C GLU A 70 -6.79 2.42 2.38
N TRP A 71 -7.88 2.10 1.66
CA TRP A 71 -9.22 2.36 2.14
C TRP A 71 -9.52 1.59 3.44
N ILE A 72 -9.13 0.31 3.54
CA ILE A 72 -9.30 -0.47 4.77
C ILE A 72 -8.52 0.16 5.92
N ILE A 73 -7.26 0.57 5.70
CA ILE A 73 -6.45 1.25 6.72
C ILE A 73 -7.19 2.51 7.22
N THR A 74 -7.76 3.31 6.32
CA THR A 74 -8.53 4.49 6.72
C THR A 74 -9.76 4.14 7.55
N GLU A 75 -10.57 3.17 7.14
CA GLU A 75 -11.77 2.78 7.91
C GLU A 75 -11.43 2.08 9.24
N ALA A 76 -10.32 1.35 9.31
CA ALA A 76 -9.89 0.63 10.50
C ALA A 76 -9.19 1.54 11.53
N THR A 77 -8.43 2.53 11.08
CA THR A 77 -7.55 3.33 11.95
C THR A 77 -7.98 4.79 12.11
N GLY A 78 -8.80 5.31 11.19
CA GLY A 78 -9.14 6.73 11.10
C GLY A 78 -8.06 7.61 10.46
N TYR A 79 -6.87 7.09 10.16
CA TYR A 79 -5.82 7.84 9.46
C TYR A 79 -6.09 7.89 7.96
N THR A 80 -5.94 9.08 7.37
CA THR A 80 -6.11 9.24 5.92
C THR A 80 -4.91 8.64 5.20
N VAL A 81 -5.20 7.80 4.19
CA VAL A 81 -4.18 7.22 3.32
C VAL A 81 -4.32 7.76 1.90
N SER A 82 -3.25 8.34 1.36
CA SER A 82 -3.14 8.69 -0.06
C SER A 82 -2.34 7.62 -0.78
N GLY A 83 -2.85 7.16 -1.92
CA GLY A 83 -2.18 6.12 -2.72
C GLY A 83 -1.52 6.69 -3.97
N VAL A 84 -0.24 6.39 -4.17
CA VAL A 84 0.53 6.71 -5.38
C VAL A 84 0.64 5.48 -6.26
N GLU A 85 0.44 5.67 -7.56
CA GLU A 85 0.51 4.60 -8.53
C GLU A 85 1.09 5.06 -9.86
N VAL A 86 1.76 4.16 -10.57
CA VAL A 86 2.62 4.50 -11.71
C VAL A 86 1.93 4.26 -13.05
N ASP A 87 1.12 3.21 -13.15
CA ASP A 87 0.51 2.81 -14.41
C ASP A 87 -0.91 3.37 -14.56
N GLY A 88 -0.99 4.66 -14.81
CA GLY A 88 -2.27 5.31 -15.10
C GLY A 88 -2.99 4.73 -16.32
N ALA A 89 -2.27 4.17 -17.29
CA ALA A 89 -2.90 3.57 -18.47
C ALA A 89 -3.62 2.27 -18.11
N TRP A 90 -3.00 1.43 -17.27
CA TRP A 90 -3.62 0.24 -16.69
C TRP A 90 -4.84 0.62 -15.86
N TRP A 91 -4.71 1.50 -14.86
CA TRP A 91 -5.79 1.79 -13.90
C TRP A 91 -7.01 2.50 -14.51
N HIS A 92 -6.87 3.15 -15.67
CA HIS A 92 -8.00 3.72 -16.40
C HIS A 92 -8.58 2.78 -17.48
N CYS A 93 -7.96 1.61 -17.73
CA CYS A 93 -8.47 0.71 -18.75
C CYS A 93 -9.71 -0.05 -18.28
N LYS A 94 -10.55 -0.49 -19.23
CA LYS A 94 -11.79 -1.24 -18.93
C LYS A 94 -11.59 -2.62 -18.28
N TYR A 95 -10.35 -3.08 -18.20
CA TYR A 95 -9.99 -4.38 -17.62
C TYR A 95 -9.45 -4.23 -16.19
N ALA A 96 -9.17 -3.00 -15.75
CA ALA A 96 -8.73 -2.77 -14.39
C ALA A 96 -9.85 -3.11 -13.40
N PRO A 97 -9.50 -3.65 -12.23
CA PRO A 97 -10.46 -3.76 -11.14
C PRO A 97 -10.92 -2.37 -10.67
N PRO A 98 -12.03 -2.29 -9.93
CA PRO A 98 -12.46 -1.04 -9.31
C PRO A 98 -11.36 -0.44 -8.43
N THR A 99 -11.27 0.89 -8.43
CA THR A 99 -10.43 1.64 -7.49
C THR A 99 -11.24 2.02 -6.25
N PHE A 100 -10.64 1.93 -5.07
CA PHE A 100 -11.32 2.15 -3.78
C PHE A 100 -10.97 3.50 -3.12
N ILE A 101 -9.93 4.17 -3.63
CA ILE A 101 -9.55 5.55 -3.32
C ILE A 101 -9.23 6.30 -4.62
N PRO A 102 -9.20 7.65 -4.62
CA PRO A 102 -8.59 8.42 -5.70
C PRO A 102 -7.08 8.11 -5.82
N LEU A 103 -6.64 7.67 -6.99
CA LEU A 103 -5.23 7.35 -7.23
C LEU A 103 -4.43 8.62 -7.60
N LEU A 104 -3.32 8.86 -6.91
CA LEU A 104 -2.33 9.85 -7.30
C LEU A 104 -1.39 9.23 -8.33
N LEU A 105 -1.63 9.55 -9.61
CA LEU A 105 -0.85 8.98 -10.69
C LEU A 105 0.46 9.74 -10.88
N THR A 106 1.57 9.01 -10.80
CA THR A 106 2.90 9.49 -11.17
C THR A 106 3.31 8.91 -12.51
N LYS A 107 4.23 9.58 -13.21
CA LYS A 107 4.87 9.00 -14.38
C LYS A 107 5.76 7.82 -13.94
N PRO A 108 5.94 6.79 -14.79
CA PRO A 108 6.95 5.74 -14.62
C PRO A 108 8.36 6.29 -14.41
N GLU A 109 8.62 7.42 -15.06
CA GLU A 109 9.82 8.20 -14.84
C GLU A 109 9.52 9.19 -13.70
N LEU A 110 10.13 8.98 -12.52
CA LEU A 110 10.20 10.03 -11.51
C LEU A 110 10.71 11.31 -12.19
N ASP A 111 9.95 12.40 -12.08
CA ASP A 111 10.34 13.69 -12.67
C ASP A 111 11.75 14.06 -12.19
N LYS A 112 12.58 14.63 -13.06
CA LYS A 112 13.94 15.09 -12.70
C LYS A 112 13.92 15.95 -11.45
N ASP A 113 12.86 16.69 -11.19
CA ASP A 113 12.72 17.52 -9.98
C ASP A 113 12.44 16.68 -8.71
N VAL A 114 11.61 15.64 -8.79
CA VAL A 114 11.37 14.66 -7.71
C VAL A 114 12.62 13.81 -7.48
N VAL A 115 13.25 13.38 -8.56
CA VAL A 115 14.55 12.73 -8.56
C VAL A 115 15.61 13.65 -7.96
N THR A 116 15.61 14.95 -8.23
CA THR A 116 16.58 15.92 -7.65
C THR A 116 16.30 16.15 -6.17
N LEU A 117 15.02 16.14 -5.76
CA LEU A 117 14.61 16.14 -4.35
C LEU A 117 15.10 14.88 -3.61
N LEU A 118 15.24 13.75 -4.33
CA LEU A 118 15.71 12.46 -3.80
C LEU A 118 17.22 12.17 -4.02
N ARG A 119 17.90 12.83 -4.98
CA ARG A 119 19.26 12.49 -5.48
C ARG A 119 20.41 13.20 -4.77
N ASN A 120 20.28 13.54 -3.50
CA ASN A 120 21.49 13.78 -2.69
C ASN A 120 22.18 12.44 -2.35
N ARG A 121 22.77 11.78 -3.38
CA ARG A 121 23.98 10.91 -3.44
C ARG A 121 23.87 9.55 -4.15
N PRO A 122 25.02 8.98 -4.61
CA PRO A 122 25.13 8.10 -5.77
C PRO A 122 25.27 6.61 -5.44
N GLY A 123 24.82 5.77 -6.36
CA GLY A 123 25.07 4.33 -6.43
C GLY A 123 24.38 3.73 -7.66
N ASP A 124 25.18 3.14 -8.55
CA ASP A 124 24.72 2.51 -9.80
C ASP A 124 24.18 1.09 -9.54
N GLY A 125 23.06 0.70 -10.19
CA GLY A 125 22.79 -0.73 -10.41
C GLY A 125 21.35 -1.20 -10.68
N LYS A 126 20.99 -1.27 -11.97
CA LYS A 126 20.09 -2.22 -12.68
C LYS A 126 18.59 -2.32 -12.33
N ASP A 127 17.80 -2.11 -13.38
CA ASP A 127 16.35 -2.26 -13.47
C ASP A 127 15.87 -3.72 -13.28
N VAL A 128 15.04 -3.92 -12.27
CA VAL A 128 14.14 -5.07 -12.13
C VAL A 128 12.80 -4.52 -11.60
N PHE A 129 11.68 -4.81 -12.26
CA PHE A 129 10.36 -4.19 -11.98
C PHE A 129 9.50 -4.95 -10.95
N THR A 130 10.10 -5.89 -10.23
CA THR A 130 9.68 -6.36 -8.90
C THR A 130 10.96 -6.60 -8.11
N ASP A 131 11.63 -5.48 -7.92
CA ASP A 131 12.79 -5.10 -7.15
C ASP A 131 12.54 -3.57 -7.00
N PRO A 132 12.89 -2.98 -5.85
CA PRO A 132 14.06 -3.35 -5.10
C PRO A 132 13.72 -4.41 -4.02
N LYS A 133 14.73 -5.18 -3.59
CA LYS A 133 14.97 -5.50 -2.17
C LYS A 133 14.42 -4.29 -1.43
N PRO A 134 13.48 -4.43 -0.50
CA PRO A 134 12.78 -3.24 -0.05
C PRO A 134 13.77 -2.18 0.48
N PHE A 135 14.98 -2.61 0.90
CA PHE A 135 16.05 -1.78 1.46
C PHE A 135 17.45 -2.04 0.86
N GLY A 136 17.59 -2.12 -0.46
CA GLY A 136 18.92 -1.99 -1.10
C GLY A 136 19.48 -0.57 -0.99
N ASP A 137 18.58 0.43 -1.11
CA ASP A 137 18.93 1.84 -1.30
C ASP A 137 18.01 2.79 -0.50
N VAL A 138 17.57 2.42 0.71
CA VAL A 138 16.91 3.41 1.58
C VAL A 138 17.96 4.43 2.01
N PRO A 139 17.78 5.74 1.71
CA PRO A 139 18.77 6.75 2.03
C PRO A 139 19.10 6.76 3.53
N GLN A 140 20.35 7.08 3.89
CA GLN A 140 20.84 7.01 5.28
C GLN A 140 20.05 7.88 6.27
N GLU A 141 19.34 8.89 5.76
CA GLU A 141 18.46 9.73 6.57
C GLU A 141 17.15 9.05 6.99
N TRP A 142 16.80 7.91 6.41
CA TRP A 142 15.66 7.09 6.82
C TRP A 142 16.13 5.93 7.69
N THR A 143 15.42 5.70 8.78
CA THR A 143 15.68 4.59 9.69
C THR A 143 14.46 3.69 9.76
N LEU A 144 14.69 2.38 9.79
CA LEU A 144 13.65 1.40 10.08
C LEU A 144 13.08 1.69 11.48
N HIS A 145 11.79 1.99 11.54
CA HIS A 145 11.06 2.20 12.79
C HIS A 145 10.48 0.90 13.32
N ALA A 146 9.74 0.19 12.47
CA ALA A 146 9.03 -1.02 12.86
C ALA A 146 8.77 -1.96 11.66
N VAL A 147 8.55 -3.23 11.97
CA VAL A 147 8.17 -4.26 11.00
C VAL A 147 7.16 -5.23 11.63
N GLN A 148 6.16 -5.64 10.86
CA GLN A 148 5.21 -6.68 11.26
C GLN A 148 4.84 -7.55 10.06
N GLU A 149 4.77 -8.87 10.26
CA GLU A 149 4.25 -9.78 9.25
C GLU A 149 2.75 -9.55 9.03
N VAL A 150 2.31 -9.64 7.77
CA VAL A 150 0.91 -9.54 7.38
C VAL A 150 0.23 -10.89 7.61
N GLY A 151 -0.51 -11.01 8.69
CA GLY A 151 -1.06 -12.29 9.15
C GLY A 151 0.02 -13.37 9.27
N ASN A 152 0.01 -14.32 8.36
CA ASN A 152 0.92 -15.46 8.30
C ASN A 152 1.30 -15.77 6.84
N SER A 153 1.47 -14.70 6.06
CA SER A 153 1.66 -14.71 4.61
C SER A 153 3.12 -14.69 4.16
N GLN A 154 4.07 -14.39 5.05
CA GLN A 154 5.45 -13.99 4.72
C GLN A 154 5.58 -12.64 4.00
N ASP A 155 4.50 -11.88 3.85
CA ASP A 155 4.53 -10.47 3.48
C ASP A 155 4.69 -9.60 4.74
N PHE A 156 5.28 -8.41 4.62
CA PHE A 156 5.57 -7.54 5.76
C PHE A 156 5.10 -6.10 5.54
N ILE A 157 4.50 -5.51 6.57
CA ILE A 157 4.37 -4.05 6.69
C ILE A 157 5.66 -3.54 7.31
N VAL A 158 6.31 -2.59 6.64
CA VAL A 158 7.57 -1.98 7.11
C VAL A 158 7.41 -0.48 7.18
N VAL A 159 7.75 0.10 8.33
CA VAL A 159 7.63 1.54 8.58
C VAL A 159 9.02 2.16 8.69
N TYR A 160 9.27 3.20 7.88
CA TYR A 160 10.48 4.01 7.93
C TYR A 160 10.17 5.41 8.45
N CYS A 161 11.06 5.96 9.26
CA CYS A 161 11.00 7.34 9.68
C CYS A 161 12.24 8.10 9.17
N LYS A 162 12.04 9.31 8.65
CA LYS A 162 13.13 10.19 8.27
C LYS A 162 13.64 10.90 9.53
N ARG A 163 14.94 10.87 9.78
CA ARG A 163 15.55 11.67 10.85
C ARG A 163 15.26 13.14 10.59
N SER A 164 14.62 13.79 11.56
CA SER A 164 14.50 15.24 11.56
C SER A 164 15.90 15.80 11.83
N SER A 165 16.49 16.44 10.83
CA SER A 165 17.70 17.26 10.96
C SER A 165 17.41 18.55 11.70
#